data_AF-A0A6B2L677-F1
#
_entry.id   AF-A0A6B2L677-F1
#
_cell.length_a   1.000
_cell.length_b   1.000
_cell.length_c   1.000
_cell.angle_alpha   90.00
_cell.angle_beta   90.00
_cell.angle_gamma   90.00
#
_symmetry.space_group_name_H-M   'P 1'
#
loop_
_entity.id
_entity.type
_entity.pdbx_description
1 polymer ?
#
loop_
_entity_poly.entity_id
_entity_poly.type
_entity_poly.pdbx_seq_one_letter_code
_entity_poly.pdbx_strand_id
1 'polypeptide(L)'
;MLVDLIKQSKTIVVYTGAGISTSAGISDYRSWNGVWTSRLLGLEQKRGKSMDDLKPTLGHMALYQLVQKGIVQYVVSTNVDNLHRRSGLTREHLGELHGNCYKEICSKCGLEYFRPKRITSYRGHKTGNICQDAKCKGELMDSIIHFGENLPEMELKQASDWSKKADIALVLGSSMRVKPACWLTEYCYSFGNNGKIVICNLQKTEYESKSYLTIYNETDRVMVALMKKLGLEIPPYSPQNDPTEKATPCTFGDIPKTTPLEPNEGFAVNVSTKCPHAEKKFNTQLLNKMHSFPGTCSSCKSPQELWFCLSCGEISCGRHVNGHALSHYQSSKHPIAISFEDLSCWCYDCDDYIDHKALYPALFLLHQLKFGNPHPKSKQ
;
A
#
# COMPACT_ATOMS: atom_id res chain seq x y z
N MET A 1 29.84 -2.73 -1.25
CA MET A 1 28.87 -1.60 -1.21
C MET A 1 27.70 -1.84 -0.25
N LEU A 2 26.70 -2.70 -0.54
CA LEU A 2 25.57 -2.90 0.40
C LEU A 2 26.01 -3.38 1.79
N VAL A 3 26.94 -4.33 1.86
CA VAL A 3 27.51 -4.82 3.13
C VAL A 3 28.17 -3.69 3.93
N ASP A 4 28.90 -2.81 3.25
CA ASP A 4 29.62 -1.70 3.88
C ASP A 4 28.64 -0.66 4.41
N LEU A 5 27.59 -0.35 3.64
CA LEU A 5 26.48 0.49 4.09
C LEU A 5 25.84 -0.08 5.35
N ILE A 6 25.48 -1.36 5.35
CA ILE A 6 24.87 -2.04 6.50
C ILE A 6 25.78 -1.98 7.72
N LYS A 7 27.09 -2.22 7.56
CA LYS A 7 28.06 -2.17 8.67
C LYS A 7 28.28 -0.77 9.24
N GLN A 8 28.04 0.28 8.45
CA GLN A 8 28.21 1.68 8.86
C GLN A 8 26.94 2.29 9.44
N SER A 9 25.79 1.65 9.24
CA SER A 9 24.49 2.12 9.71
C SER A 9 24.18 1.62 11.12
N LYS A 10 23.54 2.48 11.91
CA LYS A 10 23.03 2.17 13.25
C LYS A 10 21.57 1.74 13.17
N THR A 11 20.79 2.37 12.29
CA THR A 11 19.37 2.08 12.11
C THR A 11 19.06 1.72 10.67
N ILE A 12 18.57 0.51 10.45
CA ILE A 12 18.15 -0.03 9.16
C ILE A 12 16.68 -0.41 9.26
N VAL A 13 15.88 0.17 8.36
CA VAL A 13 14.47 -0.16 8.20
C VAL A 13 14.29 -0.82 6.85
N VAL A 14 13.67 -1.99 6.84
CA VAL A 14 13.44 -2.78 5.63
C VAL A 14 12.00 -2.62 5.17
N TYR A 15 11.78 -2.40 3.88
CA TYR A 15 10.47 -2.27 3.26
C TYR A 15 10.23 -3.45 2.32
N THR A 16 9.17 -4.21 2.56
CA THR A 16 8.87 -5.41 1.78
C THR A 16 7.55 -5.31 1.02
N GLY A 17 7.57 -5.84 -0.20
CA GLY A 17 6.40 -6.05 -1.04
C GLY A 17 6.33 -7.47 -1.57
N ALA A 18 5.34 -7.77 -2.42
CA ALA A 18 5.02 -9.14 -2.81
C ALA A 18 6.19 -9.89 -3.48
N GLY A 19 7.15 -9.16 -4.06
CA GLY A 19 8.34 -9.73 -4.69
C GLY A 19 9.26 -10.52 -3.73
N ILE A 20 9.19 -10.31 -2.40
CA ILE A 20 9.94 -11.13 -1.44
C ILE A 20 9.31 -12.53 -1.23
N SER A 21 8.03 -12.68 -1.58
CA SER A 21 7.25 -13.90 -1.36
C SER A 21 7.14 -14.76 -2.63
N THR A 22 7.58 -14.28 -3.79
CA THR A 22 7.37 -14.98 -5.07
C THR A 22 7.99 -16.37 -5.13
N SER A 23 9.17 -16.57 -4.54
CA SER A 23 9.82 -17.88 -4.45
C SER A 23 9.11 -18.88 -3.53
N ALA A 24 8.17 -18.42 -2.68
CA ALA A 24 7.29 -19.31 -1.90
C ALA A 24 6.20 -19.97 -2.77
N GLY A 25 5.96 -19.47 -3.98
CA GLY A 25 4.94 -19.98 -4.90
C GLY A 25 3.65 -19.17 -4.95
N ILE A 26 3.70 -17.89 -4.54
CA ILE A 26 2.64 -16.89 -4.69
C ILE A 26 3.03 -15.90 -5.81
N SER A 27 2.07 -15.49 -6.63
CA SER A 27 2.30 -14.44 -7.63
C SER A 27 2.45 -13.07 -6.96
N ASP A 28 3.35 -12.23 -7.48
CA ASP A 28 3.30 -10.82 -7.12
C ASP A 28 2.11 -10.12 -7.80
N TYR A 29 2.05 -8.81 -7.66
CA TYR A 29 0.94 -8.02 -8.18
C TYR A 29 1.18 -7.48 -9.59
N ARG A 30 2.42 -7.16 -9.98
CA ARG A 30 2.71 -6.27 -11.13
C ARG A 30 3.84 -6.75 -12.06
N SER A 31 4.44 -7.91 -11.79
CA SER A 31 5.33 -8.56 -12.78
C SER A 31 4.55 -9.04 -14.00
N TRP A 32 5.25 -9.55 -15.00
CA TRP A 32 4.63 -10.17 -16.18
C TRP A 32 3.56 -11.22 -15.83
N ASN A 33 3.80 -12.00 -14.76
CA ASN A 33 2.87 -13.00 -14.23
C ASN A 33 2.08 -12.50 -13.01
N GLY A 34 2.14 -11.20 -12.70
CA GLY A 34 1.54 -10.62 -11.52
C GLY A 34 0.03 -10.48 -11.62
N VAL A 35 -0.67 -10.51 -10.49
CA VAL A 35 -2.15 -10.53 -10.41
C VAL A 35 -2.81 -9.42 -11.24
N TRP A 36 -2.33 -8.18 -11.13
CA TRP A 36 -2.87 -7.04 -11.86
C TRP A 36 -2.46 -7.06 -13.33
N THR A 37 -1.24 -7.51 -13.65
CA THR A 37 -0.77 -7.63 -15.03
C THR A 37 -1.55 -8.71 -15.78
N SER A 38 -1.74 -9.89 -15.19
CA SER A 38 -2.57 -10.95 -15.78
C SER A 38 -4.02 -10.50 -15.94
N ARG A 39 -4.59 -9.79 -14.94
CA ARG A 39 -5.93 -9.22 -15.04
C ARG A 39 -6.05 -8.15 -16.13
N LEU A 40 -5.03 -7.31 -16.28
CA LEU A 40 -4.94 -6.27 -17.31
C LEU A 40 -4.84 -6.89 -18.72
N LEU A 41 -4.05 -7.96 -18.85
CA LEU A 41 -3.79 -8.64 -20.12
C LEU A 41 -4.83 -9.73 -20.46
N GLY A 42 -5.81 -9.98 -19.59
CA GLY A 42 -6.81 -11.04 -19.78
C GLY A 42 -6.20 -12.46 -19.75
N LEU A 43 -5.03 -12.63 -19.15
CA LEU A 43 -4.35 -13.91 -19.05
C LEU A 43 -4.91 -14.73 -17.90
N GLU A 44 -5.03 -16.05 -18.11
CA GLU A 44 -5.30 -16.97 -17.01
C GLU A 44 -4.19 -16.88 -15.98
N GLN A 45 -4.56 -16.63 -14.72
CA GLN A 45 -3.62 -16.74 -13.62
C GLN A 45 -3.33 -18.22 -13.38
N LYS A 46 -2.05 -18.60 -13.50
CA LYS A 46 -1.60 -19.90 -12.99
C LYS A 46 -1.90 -19.96 -11.50
N ARG A 47 -2.68 -20.96 -11.07
CA ARG A 47 -2.97 -21.20 -9.66
C ARG A 47 -1.65 -21.49 -8.93
N GLY A 48 -1.23 -20.54 -8.08
CA GLY A 48 -0.14 -20.75 -7.13
C GLY A 48 -0.54 -21.71 -6.02
N LYS A 49 0.35 -21.90 -5.05
CA LYS A 49 0.04 -22.65 -3.83
C LYS A 49 -1.06 -21.94 -3.03
N SER A 50 -1.80 -22.68 -2.20
CA SER A 50 -2.66 -22.03 -1.20
C SER A 50 -1.80 -21.17 -0.30
N MET A 51 -2.30 -19.98 0.09
CA MET A 51 -1.57 -19.12 1.03
C MET A 51 -1.29 -19.82 2.36
N ASP A 52 -2.17 -20.73 2.79
CA ASP A 52 -2.00 -21.49 4.04
C ASP A 52 -0.77 -22.44 3.96
N ASP A 53 -0.45 -22.92 2.75
CA ASP A 53 0.66 -23.86 2.50
C ASP A 53 2.01 -23.18 2.21
N LEU A 54 2.01 -21.83 2.12
CA LEU A 54 3.24 -21.09 1.86
C LEU A 54 4.20 -21.20 3.04
N LYS A 55 5.50 -21.14 2.76
CA LYS A 55 6.53 -21.10 3.80
C LYS A 55 7.37 -19.83 3.62
N PRO A 56 7.90 -19.25 4.70
CA PRO A 56 8.83 -18.14 4.61
C PRO A 56 9.97 -18.44 3.62
N THR A 57 10.27 -17.49 2.76
CA THR A 57 11.38 -17.59 1.80
C THR A 57 12.73 -17.41 2.50
N LEU A 58 13.83 -17.63 1.78
CA LEU A 58 15.16 -17.34 2.31
C LEU A 58 15.31 -15.86 2.67
N GLY A 59 14.67 -14.95 1.92
CA GLY A 59 14.60 -13.53 2.25
C GLY A 59 13.91 -13.27 3.59
N HIS A 60 12.78 -13.92 3.86
CA HIS A 60 12.09 -13.80 5.15
C HIS A 60 12.95 -14.33 6.31
N MET A 61 13.58 -15.50 6.15
CA MET A 61 14.42 -16.09 7.19
C MET A 61 15.72 -15.31 7.41
N ALA A 62 16.27 -14.70 6.36
CA ALA A 62 17.41 -13.79 6.47
C ALA A 62 17.03 -12.52 7.24
N LEU A 63 15.85 -11.93 6.97
CA LEU A 63 15.36 -10.78 7.73
C LEU A 63 15.11 -11.12 9.19
N TYR A 64 14.50 -12.28 9.47
CA TYR A 64 14.37 -12.78 10.83
C TYR A 64 15.73 -12.80 11.55
N GLN A 65 16.75 -13.40 10.94
CA GLN A 65 18.08 -13.46 11.52
C GLN A 65 18.72 -12.08 11.72
N LEU A 66 18.58 -11.18 10.74
CA LEU A 66 19.13 -9.81 10.85
C LEU A 66 18.46 -9.02 11.98
N VAL A 67 17.16 -9.23 12.21
CA VAL A 67 16.44 -8.66 13.36
C VAL A 67 16.92 -9.27 14.67
N GLN A 68 17.06 -10.61 14.75
CA GLN A 68 17.59 -11.28 15.95
C GLN A 68 19.02 -10.85 16.31
N LYS A 69 19.82 -10.44 15.30
CA LYS A 69 21.17 -9.90 15.50
C LYS A 69 21.20 -8.40 15.76
N GLY A 70 20.05 -7.73 15.80
CA GLY A 70 19.95 -6.29 16.02
C GLY A 70 20.54 -5.45 14.88
N ILE A 71 20.71 -6.02 13.68
CA ILE A 71 21.21 -5.33 12.49
C ILE A 71 20.08 -4.58 11.80
N VAL A 72 18.91 -5.21 11.69
CA VAL A 72 17.67 -4.59 11.21
C VAL A 72 16.78 -4.29 12.40
N GLN A 73 16.35 -3.04 12.54
CA GLN A 73 15.54 -2.61 13.69
C GLN A 73 14.05 -2.75 13.41
N TYR A 74 13.62 -2.59 12.16
CA TYR A 74 12.21 -2.65 11.83
C TYR A 74 11.95 -3.09 10.39
N VAL A 75 10.87 -3.84 10.19
CA VAL A 75 10.38 -4.28 8.89
C VAL A 75 9.01 -3.65 8.65
N VAL A 76 8.88 -2.86 7.61
CA VAL A 76 7.61 -2.33 7.11
C VAL A 76 7.15 -3.21 5.95
N SER A 77 5.98 -3.82 6.05
CA SER A 77 5.46 -4.71 5.00
C SER A 77 4.14 -4.24 4.44
N THR A 78 4.01 -4.40 3.12
CA THR A 78 2.74 -4.24 2.38
C THR A 78 2.12 -5.60 2.03
N ASN A 79 2.72 -6.70 2.48
CA ASN A 79 2.25 -8.05 2.24
C ASN A 79 1.21 -8.46 3.28
N VAL A 80 0.23 -9.22 2.82
CA VAL A 80 -0.86 -9.75 3.65
C VAL A 80 -0.76 -11.27 3.86
N ASP A 81 0.34 -11.88 3.38
CA ASP A 81 0.57 -13.33 3.27
C ASP A 81 1.00 -14.02 4.58
N ASN A 82 1.24 -13.25 5.64
CA ASN A 82 1.65 -13.69 6.98
C ASN A 82 3.06 -14.31 7.07
N LEU A 83 3.87 -14.27 6.00
CA LEU A 83 5.18 -14.96 5.98
C LEU A 83 6.22 -14.34 6.93
N HIS A 84 6.14 -13.04 7.21
CA HIS A 84 6.99 -12.39 8.22
C HIS A 84 6.68 -12.86 9.65
N ARG A 85 5.41 -13.07 9.99
CA ARG A 85 5.06 -13.61 11.31
C ARG A 85 5.43 -15.08 11.40
N ARG A 86 5.15 -15.87 10.36
CA ARG A 86 5.56 -17.28 10.28
C ARG A 86 7.07 -17.48 10.41
N SER A 87 7.89 -16.52 9.96
CA SER A 87 9.34 -16.58 10.15
C SER A 87 9.78 -16.31 11.60
N GLY A 88 8.91 -15.76 12.44
CA GLY A 88 9.18 -15.44 13.84
C GLY A 88 9.27 -13.95 14.16
N LEU A 89 9.00 -13.04 13.21
CA LEU A 89 8.99 -11.61 13.53
C LEU A 89 7.78 -11.24 14.37
N THR A 90 8.04 -10.49 15.44
CA THR A 90 7.03 -9.95 16.36
C THR A 90 6.66 -8.51 15.98
N ARG A 91 5.56 -8.03 16.56
CA ARG A 91 5.06 -6.65 16.31
C ARG A 91 6.09 -5.57 16.61
N GLU A 92 6.95 -5.79 17.61
CA GLU A 92 8.02 -4.86 17.99
C GLU A 92 8.97 -4.52 16.83
N HIS A 93 9.09 -5.43 15.84
CA HIS A 93 9.98 -5.31 14.70
C HIS A 93 9.24 -5.36 13.34
N LEU A 94 7.90 -5.34 13.33
CA LEU A 94 7.10 -5.55 12.13
C LEU A 94 5.87 -4.64 12.07
N GLY A 95 5.82 -3.79 11.05
CA GLY A 95 4.66 -2.98 10.68
C GLY A 95 3.89 -3.57 9.49
N GLU A 96 2.65 -4.02 9.70
CA GLU A 96 1.81 -4.65 8.66
C GLU A 96 0.81 -3.64 8.07
N LEU A 97 1.29 -2.82 7.14
CA LEU A 97 0.54 -1.64 6.68
C LEU A 97 -0.75 -1.95 5.92
N HIS A 98 -0.84 -3.09 5.23
CA HIS A 98 -2.04 -3.47 4.48
C HIS A 98 -2.88 -4.55 5.18
N GLY A 99 -2.61 -4.77 6.47
CA GLY A 99 -3.25 -5.83 7.23
C GLY A 99 -2.62 -7.20 7.01
N ASN A 100 -3.34 -8.23 7.44
CA ASN A 100 -2.89 -9.61 7.36
C ASN A 100 -4.10 -10.55 7.18
N CYS A 101 -4.03 -11.46 6.21
CA CYS A 101 -5.10 -12.41 5.87
C CYS A 101 -5.48 -13.36 7.03
N TYR A 102 -4.69 -13.40 8.08
CA TYR A 102 -4.83 -14.30 9.23
C TYR A 102 -5.13 -13.54 10.53
N LYS A 103 -5.30 -12.21 10.45
CA LYS A 103 -5.63 -11.35 11.60
C LYS A 103 -7.04 -10.79 11.51
N GLU A 104 -7.78 -10.94 12.61
CA GLU A 104 -9.03 -10.24 12.88
C GLU A 104 -8.92 -9.35 14.12
N ILE A 105 -9.71 -8.29 14.17
CA ILE A 105 -9.68 -7.24 15.18
C ILE A 105 -11.09 -7.04 15.72
N CYS A 106 -11.25 -6.98 17.04
CA CYS A 106 -12.55 -6.67 17.63
C CYS A 106 -12.92 -5.22 17.41
N SER A 107 -14.09 -4.97 16.81
CA SER A 107 -14.60 -3.62 16.53
C SER A 107 -14.92 -2.80 17.79
N LYS A 108 -15.05 -3.45 18.95
CA LYS A 108 -15.43 -2.81 20.22
C LYS A 108 -14.24 -2.55 21.15
N CYS A 109 -13.30 -3.49 21.27
CA CYS A 109 -12.16 -3.36 22.20
C CYS A 109 -10.79 -3.31 21.51
N GLY A 110 -10.72 -3.46 20.19
CA GLY A 110 -9.45 -3.44 19.45
C GLY A 110 -8.57 -4.69 19.65
N LEU A 111 -9.00 -5.68 20.42
CA LEU A 111 -8.23 -6.90 20.64
C LEU A 111 -8.04 -7.67 19.32
N GLU A 112 -6.79 -7.98 19.00
CA GLU A 112 -6.39 -8.68 17.79
C GLU A 112 -6.36 -10.20 18.02
N TYR A 113 -6.66 -10.97 16.98
CA TYR A 113 -6.61 -12.43 16.98
C TYR A 113 -5.94 -12.93 15.71
N PHE A 114 -4.91 -13.75 15.88
CA PHE A 114 -4.31 -14.49 14.78
C PHE A 114 -4.92 -15.88 14.68
N ARG A 115 -5.21 -16.28 13.44
CA ARG A 115 -5.80 -17.57 13.10
C ARG A 115 -4.78 -18.41 12.33
N PRO A 116 -4.74 -19.73 12.55
CA PRO A 116 -3.86 -20.64 11.81
C PRO A 116 -4.29 -20.83 10.35
N LYS A 117 -5.49 -20.36 9.98
CA LYS A 117 -6.02 -20.39 8.63
C LYS A 117 -6.44 -18.99 8.21
N ARG A 118 -6.38 -18.72 6.90
CA ARG A 118 -6.88 -17.47 6.34
C ARG A 118 -8.31 -17.20 6.76
N ILE A 119 -8.54 -15.96 7.19
CA ILE A 119 -9.86 -15.44 7.48
C ILE A 119 -10.56 -15.12 6.17
N THR A 120 -11.80 -15.56 6.05
CA THR A 120 -12.69 -15.18 4.96
C THR A 120 -13.76 -14.28 5.54
N SER A 121 -13.84 -13.04 5.06
CA SER A 121 -14.94 -12.14 5.37
C SER A 121 -15.94 -12.07 4.22
N TYR A 122 -17.19 -11.79 4.57
CA TYR A 122 -18.22 -11.39 3.62
C TYR A 122 -18.24 -9.86 3.55
N ARG A 123 -18.68 -9.28 2.42
CA ARG A 123 -18.69 -7.83 2.13
C ARG A 123 -18.78 -6.96 3.40
N GLY A 124 -17.73 -6.18 3.69
CA GLY A 124 -17.68 -5.25 4.83
C GLY A 124 -16.94 -5.76 6.08
N HIS A 125 -15.82 -6.47 5.91
CA HIS A 125 -14.88 -6.96 6.93
C HIS A 125 -15.39 -7.95 7.98
N LYS A 126 -16.70 -8.09 8.17
CA LYS A 126 -17.25 -9.01 9.18
C LYS A 126 -16.83 -10.45 8.90
N THR A 127 -16.19 -11.06 9.89
CA THR A 127 -15.72 -12.44 9.83
C THR A 127 -16.80 -13.45 10.26
N GLY A 128 -17.82 -12.97 10.98
CA GLY A 128 -18.81 -13.81 11.66
C GLY A 128 -18.36 -14.31 13.04
N ASN A 129 -17.12 -14.03 13.45
CA ASN A 129 -16.60 -14.39 14.77
C ASN A 129 -16.90 -13.31 15.82
N ILE A 130 -16.84 -13.70 17.09
CA ILE A 130 -17.08 -12.84 18.25
C ILE A 130 -15.84 -12.82 19.15
N CYS A 131 -15.56 -11.64 19.73
CA CYS A 131 -14.48 -11.43 20.67
C CYS A 131 -14.53 -12.43 21.82
N GLN A 132 -13.39 -13.08 22.08
CA GLN A 132 -13.25 -14.10 23.11
C GLN A 132 -13.13 -13.49 24.51
N ASP A 133 -12.80 -12.19 24.61
CA ASP A 133 -12.83 -11.46 25.88
C ASP A 133 -14.23 -11.52 26.52
N ALA A 134 -14.25 -11.93 27.79
CA ALA A 134 -15.48 -12.19 28.52
C ALA A 134 -16.34 -10.93 28.73
N LYS A 135 -15.74 -9.74 28.71
CA LYS A 135 -16.41 -8.44 28.97
C LYS A 135 -16.81 -7.70 27.67
N CYS A 136 -16.18 -8.02 26.55
CA CYS A 136 -16.41 -7.31 25.29
C CYS A 136 -17.51 -7.93 24.44
N LYS A 137 -17.36 -9.22 24.08
CA LYS A 137 -18.21 -9.97 23.12
C LYS A 137 -18.58 -9.20 21.83
N GLY A 138 -17.73 -8.27 21.39
CA GLY A 138 -17.92 -7.52 20.15
C GLY A 138 -17.66 -8.35 18.90
N GLU A 139 -18.14 -7.88 17.74
CA GLU A 139 -17.88 -8.52 16.45
C GLU A 139 -16.39 -8.44 16.07
N LEU A 140 -15.89 -9.46 15.38
CA LEU A 140 -14.53 -9.47 14.84
C LEU A 140 -14.54 -9.14 13.34
N MET A 141 -13.63 -8.25 12.95
CA MET A 141 -13.43 -7.73 11.60
C MET A 141 -12.09 -8.22 11.06
N ASP A 142 -11.97 -8.62 9.80
CA ASP A 142 -10.65 -8.89 9.23
C ASP A 142 -9.82 -7.60 9.16
N SER A 143 -8.50 -7.75 9.12
CA SER A 143 -7.57 -6.61 9.11
C SER A 143 -7.14 -6.14 7.73
N ILE A 144 -7.60 -6.79 6.65
CA ILE A 144 -7.15 -6.46 5.29
C ILE A 144 -7.59 -5.05 4.94
N ILE A 145 -6.68 -4.27 4.39
CA ILE A 145 -6.99 -2.91 3.93
C ILE A 145 -7.48 -2.98 2.49
N HIS A 146 -8.73 -2.59 2.26
CA HIS A 146 -9.28 -2.39 0.92
C HIS A 146 -8.90 -1.03 0.34
N PHE A 147 -9.05 -0.89 -0.97
CA PHE A 147 -8.85 0.41 -1.62
C PHE A 147 -9.83 1.45 -1.04
N GLY A 148 -9.29 2.60 -0.63
CA GLY A 148 -10.04 3.70 -0.03
C GLY A 148 -10.09 3.66 1.50
N GLU A 149 -9.58 2.59 2.12
CA GLU A 149 -9.51 2.49 3.58
C GLU A 149 -8.21 3.07 4.13
N ASN A 150 -8.28 3.56 5.36
CA ASN A 150 -7.13 4.08 6.06
C ASN A 150 -6.19 2.94 6.45
N LEU A 151 -4.88 3.21 6.37
CA LEU A 151 -3.90 2.30 6.95
C LEU A 151 -4.07 2.26 8.48
N PRO A 152 -3.73 1.14 9.13
CA PRO A 152 -3.81 1.03 10.58
C PRO A 152 -2.88 2.04 11.24
N GLU A 153 -3.47 2.94 12.05
CA GLU A 153 -2.79 4.13 12.60
C GLU A 153 -1.55 3.77 13.42
N MET A 154 -1.64 2.76 14.29
CA MET A 154 -0.51 2.35 15.13
C MET A 154 0.65 1.81 14.29
N GLU A 155 0.36 0.99 13.28
CA GLU A 155 1.36 0.41 12.38
C GLU A 155 2.03 1.50 11.55
N LEU A 156 1.23 2.44 11.01
CA LEU A 156 1.73 3.58 10.24
C LEU A 156 2.59 4.50 11.11
N LYS A 157 2.16 4.77 12.35
CA LYS A 157 2.91 5.59 13.30
C LYS A 157 4.25 4.94 13.65
N GLN A 158 4.25 3.66 14.02
CA GLN A 158 5.50 2.95 14.35
C GLN A 158 6.44 2.87 13.15
N ALA A 159 5.92 2.56 11.97
CA ALA A 159 6.69 2.58 10.74
C ALA A 159 7.31 3.97 10.53
N SER A 160 6.51 5.04 10.61
CA SER A 160 6.99 6.43 10.48
C SER A 160 8.10 6.78 11.48
N ASP A 161 7.92 6.42 12.76
CA ASP A 161 8.87 6.72 13.83
C ASP A 161 10.22 6.02 13.61
N TRP A 162 10.21 4.79 13.09
CA TRP A 162 11.42 4.08 12.69
C TRP A 162 12.04 4.64 11.41
N SER A 163 11.22 4.94 10.40
CA SER A 163 11.68 5.52 9.13
C SER A 163 12.41 6.85 9.33
N LYS A 164 11.93 7.70 10.25
CA LYS A 164 12.56 8.96 10.65
C LYS A 164 13.89 8.80 11.39
N LYS A 165 14.26 7.58 11.81
CA LYS A 165 15.54 7.29 12.48
C LYS A 165 16.50 6.51 11.58
N ALA A 166 16.04 6.08 10.40
CA ALA A 166 16.76 5.16 9.55
C ALA A 166 17.95 5.84 8.87
N ASP A 167 19.12 5.21 8.95
CA ASP A 167 20.29 5.52 8.11
C ASP A 167 20.16 4.83 6.74
N ILE A 168 19.43 3.71 6.70
CA ILE A 168 19.11 2.99 5.46
C ILE A 168 17.64 2.61 5.44
N ALA A 169 16.98 2.94 4.33
CA ALA A 169 15.71 2.35 3.91
C ALA A 169 16.01 1.27 2.84
N LEU A 170 15.97 0.00 3.22
CA LEU A 170 16.24 -1.13 2.31
C LEU A 170 14.92 -1.69 1.76
N VAL A 171 14.65 -1.46 0.48
CA VAL A 171 13.44 -1.96 -0.20
C VAL A 171 13.73 -3.32 -0.84
N LEU A 172 12.89 -4.31 -0.56
CA LEU A 172 12.99 -5.67 -1.10
C LEU A 172 11.67 -6.06 -1.78
N GLY A 173 11.72 -6.27 -3.10
CA GLY A 173 10.60 -6.86 -3.86
C GLY A 173 9.34 -5.99 -3.89
N SER A 174 9.48 -4.67 -3.90
CA SER A 174 8.36 -3.72 -4.00
C SER A 174 8.50 -2.83 -5.22
N SER A 175 7.38 -2.58 -5.91
CA SER A 175 7.32 -1.60 -7.01
C SER A 175 7.24 -0.16 -6.51
N MET A 176 7.08 0.06 -5.20
CA MET A 176 7.07 1.38 -4.55
C MET A 176 5.99 2.35 -5.06
N ARG A 177 4.78 1.86 -5.36
CA ARG A 177 3.69 2.69 -5.93
C ARG A 177 2.57 3.04 -4.97
N VAL A 178 2.41 2.28 -3.89
CA VAL A 178 1.27 2.43 -2.99
C VAL A 178 1.65 3.41 -1.89
N LYS A 179 1.02 4.59 -1.94
CA LYS A 179 1.10 5.62 -0.90
C LYS A 179 0.15 5.25 0.26
N PRO A 180 0.45 5.62 1.51
CA PRO A 180 1.68 6.30 1.97
C PRO A 180 2.87 5.35 2.19
N ALA A 181 2.72 4.03 2.03
CA ALA A 181 3.78 3.06 2.34
C ALA A 181 5.11 3.34 1.63
N CYS A 182 5.09 3.76 0.36
CA CYS A 182 6.32 4.11 -0.36
C CYS A 182 6.95 5.43 0.13
N TRP A 183 6.16 6.42 0.56
CA TRP A 183 6.67 7.70 1.07
C TRP A 183 7.50 7.56 2.35
N LEU A 184 7.21 6.55 3.17
CA LEU A 184 7.95 6.29 4.40
C LEU A 184 9.45 6.07 4.13
N THR A 185 9.82 5.54 2.96
CA THR A 185 11.24 5.38 2.60
C THR A 185 11.99 6.70 2.50
N GLU A 186 11.32 7.79 2.12
CA GLU A 186 11.94 9.11 2.00
C GLU A 186 12.29 9.71 3.36
N TYR A 187 11.65 9.25 4.43
CA TYR A 187 11.82 9.81 5.76
C TYR A 187 13.24 9.57 6.31
N CYS A 188 13.98 8.61 5.74
CA CYS A 188 15.38 8.40 6.07
C CYS A 188 16.27 9.59 5.69
N TYR A 189 15.84 10.49 4.80
CA TYR A 189 16.57 11.72 4.46
C TYR A 189 15.75 13.02 4.61
N SER A 190 14.43 12.95 4.74
CA SER A 190 13.57 14.16 4.81
C SER A 190 13.55 14.85 6.18
N PHE A 191 14.02 14.21 7.25
CA PHE A 191 13.90 14.70 8.63
C PHE A 191 15.25 15.03 9.28
N GLY A 192 16.18 15.61 8.51
CA GLY A 192 17.51 16.01 9.01
C GLY A 192 18.54 14.89 9.08
N ASN A 193 18.15 13.67 8.70
CA ASN A 193 19.06 12.55 8.51
C ASN A 193 19.66 12.58 7.10
N ASN A 194 20.83 11.95 6.93
CA ASN A 194 21.45 11.73 5.62
C ASN A 194 21.33 10.26 5.19
N GLY A 195 20.18 9.65 5.49
CA GLY A 195 19.92 8.25 5.23
C GLY A 195 19.77 7.95 3.74
N LYS A 196 19.97 6.69 3.38
CA LYS A 196 20.04 6.24 1.98
C LYS A 196 18.93 5.25 1.67
N ILE A 197 18.27 5.43 0.53
CA ILE A 197 17.38 4.40 -0.02
C ILE A 197 18.22 3.40 -0.81
N VAL A 198 18.09 2.12 -0.48
CA VAL A 198 18.64 1.01 -1.27
C VAL A 198 17.47 0.18 -1.79
N ILE A 199 17.45 -0.12 -3.09
CA ILE A 199 16.35 -0.86 -3.73
C ILE A 199 16.88 -2.19 -4.27
N CYS A 200 16.23 -3.29 -3.92
CA CYS A 200 16.41 -4.59 -4.57
C CYS A 200 15.07 -5.00 -5.19
N ASN A 201 14.98 -4.93 -6.50
CA ASN A 201 13.77 -5.31 -7.22
C ASN A 201 14.11 -5.75 -8.65
N LEU A 202 13.36 -6.71 -9.21
CA LEU A 202 13.56 -7.14 -10.60
C LEU A 202 13.13 -6.07 -11.61
N GLN A 203 12.11 -5.29 -11.26
CA GLN A 203 11.55 -4.23 -12.12
C GLN A 203 12.01 -2.85 -11.66
N LYS A 204 12.06 -1.92 -12.61
CA LYS A 204 12.21 -0.49 -12.31
C LYS A 204 11.12 -0.01 -11.35
N THR A 205 11.52 0.82 -10.39
CA THR A 205 10.59 1.44 -9.41
C THR A 205 10.49 2.94 -9.65
N GLU A 206 9.45 3.59 -9.12
CA GLU A 206 9.27 5.06 -9.20
C GLU A 206 10.32 5.84 -8.39
N TYR A 207 11.07 5.15 -7.52
CA TYR A 207 12.03 5.73 -6.59
C TYR A 207 13.49 5.52 -7.00
N GLU A 208 13.73 4.95 -8.18
CA GLU A 208 15.10 4.67 -8.64
C GLU A 208 15.96 5.93 -8.70
N SER A 209 15.40 7.06 -9.17
CA SER A 209 16.12 8.35 -9.23
C SER A 209 16.48 8.93 -7.86
N LYS A 210 15.80 8.48 -6.80
CA LYS A 210 16.05 8.84 -5.40
C LYS A 210 16.92 7.81 -4.67
N SER A 211 17.22 6.68 -5.30
CA SER A 211 17.97 5.59 -4.67
C SER A 211 19.47 5.88 -4.67
N TYR A 212 20.13 5.54 -3.56
CA TYR A 212 21.59 5.53 -3.48
C TYR A 212 22.18 4.32 -4.21
N LEU A 213 21.48 3.18 -4.15
CA LEU A 213 21.85 1.94 -4.80
C LEU A 213 20.59 1.20 -5.25
N THR A 214 20.54 0.81 -6.51
CA THR A 214 19.53 -0.12 -7.04
C THR A 214 20.18 -1.41 -7.50
N ILE A 215 19.62 -2.54 -7.08
CA ILE A 215 20.06 -3.91 -7.37
C ILE A 215 18.93 -4.62 -8.12
N TYR A 216 19.20 -4.95 -9.39
CA TYR A 216 18.28 -5.68 -10.24
C TYR A 216 18.49 -7.18 -10.10
N ASN A 217 17.84 -7.80 -9.11
CA ASN A 217 17.97 -9.23 -8.85
C ASN A 217 16.81 -9.78 -8.01
N GLU A 218 16.75 -11.11 -7.92
CA GLU A 218 15.86 -11.82 -7.00
C GLU A 218 16.26 -11.51 -5.55
N THR A 219 15.27 -11.21 -4.71
CA THR A 219 15.47 -10.87 -3.30
C THR A 219 16.22 -11.97 -2.54
N ASP A 220 15.84 -13.24 -2.73
CA ASP A 220 16.52 -14.38 -2.11
C ASP A 220 18.01 -14.44 -2.46
N ARG A 221 18.38 -14.24 -3.75
CA ARG A 221 19.79 -14.25 -4.17
C ARG A 221 20.60 -13.15 -3.50
N VAL A 222 20.03 -11.95 -3.41
CA VAL A 222 20.69 -10.80 -2.76
C VAL A 222 20.83 -11.04 -1.27
N MET A 223 19.79 -11.53 -0.61
CA MET A 223 19.81 -11.79 0.83
C MET A 223 20.78 -12.93 1.19
N VAL A 224 20.84 -14.01 0.42
CA VAL A 224 21.83 -15.09 0.61
C VAL A 224 23.26 -14.56 0.45
N ALA A 225 23.52 -13.79 -0.59
CA ALA A 225 24.85 -13.21 -0.81
C ALA A 225 25.23 -12.19 0.29
N LEU A 226 24.26 -11.40 0.76
CA LEU A 226 24.43 -10.46 1.87
C LEU A 226 24.79 -11.19 3.16
N MET A 227 24.00 -12.19 3.55
CA MET A 227 24.20 -12.99 4.77
C MET A 227 25.57 -13.67 4.76
N LYS A 228 25.96 -14.28 3.64
CA LYS A 228 27.30 -14.86 3.47
C LYS A 228 28.42 -13.83 3.68
N LYS A 229 28.28 -12.62 3.13
CA LYS A 229 29.30 -11.56 3.28
C LYS A 229 29.30 -10.92 4.67
N LEU A 230 28.19 -11.00 5.41
CA LEU A 230 28.11 -10.61 6.82
C LEU A 230 28.62 -11.72 7.75
N GLY A 231 28.89 -12.93 7.24
CA GLY A 231 29.28 -14.08 8.05
C GLY A 231 28.14 -14.61 8.92
N LEU A 232 26.89 -14.47 8.44
CA LEU A 232 25.69 -14.92 9.14
C LEU A 232 25.03 -16.07 8.38
N GLU A 233 24.62 -17.11 9.12
CA GLU A 233 23.81 -18.19 8.57
C GLU A 233 22.34 -17.79 8.51
N ILE A 234 21.63 -18.26 7.48
CA ILE A 234 20.17 -18.12 7.40
C ILE A 234 19.55 -19.32 8.10
N PRO A 235 18.81 -19.15 9.20
CA PRO A 235 18.20 -20.26 9.89
C PRO A 235 17.14 -20.93 9.00
N PRO A 236 17.02 -22.27 9.01
CA PRO A 236 15.96 -22.95 8.28
C PRO A 236 14.60 -22.65 8.92
N TYR A 237 13.56 -22.49 8.10
CA TYR A 237 12.19 -22.44 8.62
C TYR A 237 11.77 -23.81 9.16
N SER A 238 11.15 -23.81 10.33
CA SER A 238 10.63 -25.00 11.02
C SER A 238 9.19 -24.74 11.47
N PRO A 239 8.19 -25.51 11.01
CA PRO A 239 6.80 -25.35 11.46
C PRO A 239 6.63 -25.48 12.98
N GLN A 240 7.51 -26.24 13.66
CA GLN A 240 7.47 -26.37 15.12
C GLN A 240 7.75 -25.05 15.85
N ASN A 241 8.47 -24.14 15.19
CA ASN A 241 8.81 -22.82 15.71
C ASN A 241 7.95 -21.70 15.11
N ASP A 242 6.98 -22.04 14.26
CA ASP A 242 6.10 -21.06 13.64
C ASP A 242 5.11 -20.53 14.70
N PRO A 243 5.20 -19.23 15.05
CA PRO A 243 4.37 -18.66 16.10
C PRO A 243 2.87 -18.62 15.77
N THR A 244 2.50 -18.89 14.51
CA THR A 244 1.14 -18.75 13.99
C THR A 244 0.38 -20.07 13.87
N GLU A 245 1.04 -21.22 14.12
CA GLU A 245 0.44 -22.56 14.02
C GLU A 245 -0.65 -22.83 15.08
N LYS A 246 -0.67 -22.07 16.17
CA LYS A 246 -1.71 -22.16 17.20
C LYS A 246 -2.60 -20.93 17.16
N ALA A 247 -3.92 -21.15 17.18
CA ALA A 247 -4.87 -20.07 17.41
C ALA A 247 -4.68 -19.53 18.82
N THR A 248 -4.07 -18.36 18.95
CA THR A 248 -3.86 -17.68 20.23
C THR A 248 -4.48 -16.28 20.15
N PRO A 249 -5.16 -15.80 21.20
CA PRO A 249 -5.27 -14.36 21.43
C PRO A 249 -3.89 -13.76 21.26
N CYS A 250 -3.79 -12.58 20.65
CA CYS A 250 -2.50 -11.96 20.34
C CYS A 250 -1.69 -11.86 21.66
N THR A 251 -0.70 -12.74 21.80
CA THR A 251 0.14 -12.90 23.00
C THR A 251 1.57 -12.43 22.73
N PHE A 252 1.82 -11.87 21.54
CA PHE A 252 3.09 -11.28 21.13
C PHE A 252 3.18 -9.83 21.65
N GLY A 253 3.00 -9.64 22.97
CA GLY A 253 3.05 -8.33 23.63
C GLY A 253 1.81 -7.45 23.42
N ASP A 254 0.71 -8.01 22.91
CA ASP A 254 -0.37 -7.28 22.24
C ASP A 254 -1.58 -6.90 23.12
N ILE A 255 -1.36 -6.26 24.26
CA ILE A 255 -2.44 -5.46 24.86
C ILE A 255 -1.97 -4.01 24.89
N PRO A 256 -2.36 -3.18 23.91
CA PRO A 256 -2.46 -1.76 24.20
C PRO A 256 -3.46 -1.62 25.35
N LYS A 257 -3.03 -1.07 26.49
CA LYS A 257 -3.98 -0.46 27.41
C LYS A 257 -4.59 0.72 26.64
N THR A 258 -5.73 0.51 25.99
CA THR A 258 -6.41 1.58 25.26
C THR A 258 -6.94 2.59 26.26
N THR A 259 -6.33 3.77 26.33
CA THR A 259 -7.09 4.99 26.65
C THR A 259 -8.03 5.29 25.48
N PRO A 260 -9.26 5.77 25.72
CA PRO A 260 -10.20 6.12 24.65
C PRO A 260 -9.55 7.15 23.72
N LEU A 261 -9.54 6.88 22.42
CA LEU A 261 -9.14 7.85 21.41
C LEU A 261 -10.25 8.91 21.29
N GLU A 262 -9.90 10.17 21.53
CA GLU A 262 -10.68 11.34 21.15
C GLU A 262 -10.85 11.37 19.62
N PRO A 263 -12.04 11.73 19.10
CA PRO A 263 -12.30 11.72 17.68
C PRO A 263 -11.66 12.95 17.03
N ASN A 264 -10.55 12.80 16.32
CA ASN A 264 -10.11 13.82 15.36
C ASN A 264 -9.58 13.20 14.06
N GLU A 265 -10.38 13.46 13.02
CA GLU A 265 -10.04 13.69 11.60
C GLU A 265 -9.12 12.68 10.89
N GLY A 266 -9.72 11.56 10.46
CA GLY A 266 -9.21 10.72 9.38
C GLY A 266 -10.20 10.71 8.22
N PHE A 267 -9.83 11.26 7.07
CA PHE A 267 -10.67 11.29 5.88
C PHE A 267 -10.65 9.91 5.19
N ALA A 268 -11.69 9.11 5.38
CA ALA A 268 -12.01 8.00 4.49
C ALA A 268 -12.84 8.53 3.33
N VAL A 269 -12.43 8.23 2.10
CA VAL A 269 -13.21 8.52 0.91
C VAL A 269 -13.98 7.27 0.52
N ASN A 270 -15.30 7.31 0.64
CA ASN A 270 -16.17 6.27 0.10
C ASN A 270 -16.48 6.63 -1.35
N VAL A 271 -15.93 5.90 -2.32
CA VAL A 271 -16.22 6.22 -3.72
C VAL A 271 -17.68 5.90 -4.03
N SER A 272 -18.52 6.93 -4.08
CA SER A 272 -19.96 6.75 -4.26
C SER A 272 -20.26 6.33 -5.71
N THR A 273 -20.89 5.16 -5.87
CA THR A 273 -21.39 4.70 -7.16
C THR A 273 -22.82 5.19 -7.45
N LYS A 274 -23.39 6.03 -6.58
CA LYS A 274 -24.79 6.50 -6.63
C LYS A 274 -24.90 8.02 -6.66
N CYS A 275 -23.88 8.70 -7.20
CA CYS A 275 -23.90 10.15 -7.29
C CYS A 275 -24.98 10.63 -8.29
N PRO A 276 -26.05 11.32 -7.86
CA PRO A 276 -27.08 11.82 -8.78
C PRO A 276 -26.54 12.90 -9.72
N HIS A 277 -25.44 13.56 -9.34
CA HIS A 277 -24.79 14.57 -10.17
C HIS A 277 -24.00 13.98 -11.32
N ALA A 278 -23.63 12.69 -11.24
CA ALA A 278 -22.88 11.99 -12.28
C ALA A 278 -23.71 11.65 -13.53
N GLU A 279 -25.03 11.79 -13.48
CA GLU A 279 -25.91 11.61 -14.65
C GLU A 279 -26.26 12.94 -15.34
N LYS A 280 -25.81 14.08 -14.79
CA LYS A 280 -25.94 15.38 -15.45
C LYS A 280 -25.20 15.35 -16.80
N LYS A 281 -25.70 16.07 -17.80
CA LYS A 281 -25.04 16.18 -19.11
C LYS A 281 -23.66 16.83 -18.96
N PHE A 282 -22.59 16.05 -19.13
CA PHE A 282 -21.22 16.56 -19.27
C PHE A 282 -20.90 16.85 -20.72
N ASN A 283 -20.06 17.85 -20.96
CA ASN A 283 -19.63 18.19 -22.30
C ASN A 283 -18.43 17.32 -22.70
N THR A 284 -18.71 16.06 -23.04
CA THR A 284 -17.68 15.08 -23.45
C THR A 284 -16.99 15.46 -24.77
N GLN A 285 -17.54 16.38 -25.56
CA GLN A 285 -16.89 16.91 -26.77
C GLN A 285 -15.62 17.71 -26.45
N LEU A 286 -15.48 18.23 -25.23
CA LEU A 286 -14.26 18.94 -24.78
C LEU A 286 -13.05 18.00 -24.73
N LEU A 287 -13.26 16.75 -24.32
CA LEU A 287 -12.20 15.75 -24.22
C LEU A 287 -11.73 15.25 -25.58
N ASN A 288 -12.63 15.19 -26.56
CA ASN A 288 -12.28 14.78 -27.93
C ASN A 288 -11.34 15.76 -28.64
N LYS A 289 -11.25 17.00 -28.16
CA LYS A 289 -10.35 18.03 -28.71
C LYS A 289 -9.01 18.12 -27.94
N MET A 290 -8.84 17.33 -26.89
CA MET A 290 -7.65 17.36 -26.05
C MET A 290 -6.59 16.41 -26.61
N HIS A 291 -5.48 16.98 -27.11
CA HIS A 291 -4.38 16.22 -27.71
C HIS A 291 -3.21 15.93 -26.75
N SER A 292 -3.17 16.59 -25.59
CA SER A 292 -2.17 16.36 -24.54
C SER A 292 -2.67 16.85 -23.18
N PHE A 293 -2.05 16.38 -22.09
CA PHE A 293 -2.38 16.84 -20.75
C PHE A 293 -1.80 18.25 -20.53
N PRO A 294 -2.59 19.20 -19.99
CA PRO A 294 -2.08 20.51 -19.63
C PRO A 294 -1.02 20.40 -18.53
N GLY A 295 0.05 21.16 -18.66
CA GLY A 295 1.13 21.15 -17.68
C GLY A 295 0.87 21.99 -16.42
N THR A 296 -0.14 22.86 -16.41
CA THR A 296 -0.35 23.83 -15.33
C THR A 296 -1.81 24.22 -15.11
N CYS A 297 -2.12 24.71 -13.90
CA CYS A 297 -3.40 25.32 -13.54
C CYS A 297 -3.63 26.62 -14.32
N SER A 298 -4.84 26.85 -14.83
CA SER A 298 -5.19 28.05 -15.60
C SER A 298 -4.94 29.35 -14.84
N SER A 299 -5.23 29.37 -13.54
CA SER A 299 -5.16 30.57 -12.68
C SER A 299 -3.76 30.84 -12.13
N CYS A 300 -3.14 29.87 -11.44
CA CYS A 300 -1.88 30.08 -10.71
C CYS A 300 -0.64 29.48 -11.38
N LYS A 301 -0.82 28.80 -12.52
CA LYS A 301 0.25 28.10 -13.25
C LYS A 301 0.99 27.00 -12.46
N SER A 302 0.47 26.57 -11.29
CA SER A 302 1.03 25.42 -10.56
C SER A 302 0.90 24.13 -11.38
N PRO A 303 1.92 23.25 -11.41
CA PRO A 303 1.85 21.96 -12.08
C PRO A 303 1.30 20.82 -11.19
N GLN A 304 0.98 21.11 -9.92
CA GLN A 304 0.64 20.10 -8.92
C GLN A 304 -0.88 19.86 -8.84
N GLU A 305 -1.25 18.58 -8.64
CA GLU A 305 -2.64 18.09 -8.50
C GLU A 305 -3.63 18.77 -9.44
N LEU A 306 -3.50 18.55 -10.75
CA LEU A 306 -4.38 19.18 -11.73
C LEU A 306 -5.70 18.43 -11.85
N TRP A 307 -6.80 19.18 -11.81
CA TRP A 307 -8.17 18.71 -11.93
C TRP A 307 -8.85 19.30 -13.16
N PHE A 308 -9.58 18.46 -13.88
CA PHE A 308 -10.32 18.81 -15.08
C PHE A 308 -11.83 18.82 -14.81
N CYS A 309 -12.48 19.97 -15.01
CA CYS A 309 -13.93 20.10 -14.86
C CYS A 309 -14.67 19.46 -16.03
N LEU A 310 -15.55 18.49 -15.76
CA LEU A 310 -16.30 17.78 -16.82
C LEU A 310 -17.43 18.60 -17.46
N SER A 311 -17.82 19.71 -16.84
CA SER A 311 -18.88 20.56 -17.37
C SER A 311 -18.37 21.54 -18.42
N CYS A 312 -17.21 22.17 -18.20
CA CYS A 312 -16.69 23.25 -19.07
C CYS A 312 -15.23 23.10 -19.48
N GLY A 313 -14.50 22.11 -18.96
CA GLY A 313 -13.12 21.83 -19.32
C GLY A 313 -12.06 22.69 -18.63
N GLU A 314 -12.45 23.46 -17.61
CA GLU A 314 -11.52 24.25 -16.80
C GLU A 314 -10.47 23.35 -16.12
N ILE A 315 -9.22 23.81 -16.07
CA ILE A 315 -8.09 23.08 -15.47
C ILE A 315 -7.57 23.86 -14.27
N SER A 316 -7.77 23.30 -13.09
CA SER A 316 -7.45 23.97 -11.83
C SER A 316 -6.61 23.08 -10.93
N CYS A 317 -5.73 23.67 -10.12
CA CYS A 317 -5.01 22.91 -9.10
C CYS A 317 -5.95 22.47 -7.97
N GLY A 318 -5.54 21.40 -7.29
CA GLY A 318 -6.30 20.74 -6.24
C GLY A 318 -6.72 21.67 -5.13
N ARG A 319 -7.81 21.31 -4.46
CA ARG A 319 -8.39 22.08 -3.35
C ARG A 319 -7.37 22.32 -2.23
N HIS A 320 -6.37 21.45 -2.10
CA HIS A 320 -5.30 21.50 -1.10
C HIS A 320 -3.97 22.07 -1.61
N VAL A 321 -3.83 22.30 -2.92
CA VAL A 321 -2.61 22.88 -3.52
C VAL A 321 -2.71 24.40 -3.60
N ASN A 322 -3.84 24.97 -4.05
CA ASN A 322 -4.17 26.41 -3.91
C ASN A 322 -5.70 26.67 -4.01
N GLY A 323 -6.54 25.66 -3.95
CA GLY A 323 -8.00 25.86 -3.89
C GLY A 323 -8.71 26.19 -5.21
N HIS A 324 -8.02 26.35 -6.34
CA HIS A 324 -8.66 26.86 -7.57
C HIS A 324 -9.77 25.96 -8.11
N ALA A 325 -9.68 24.64 -7.96
CA ALA A 325 -10.75 23.75 -8.38
C ALA A 325 -12.02 23.94 -7.53
N LEU A 326 -11.87 24.27 -6.25
CA LEU A 326 -12.97 24.63 -5.35
C LEU A 326 -13.56 26.01 -5.69
N SER A 327 -12.71 27.02 -5.93
CA SER A 327 -13.15 28.36 -6.36
C SER A 327 -13.91 28.32 -7.68
N HIS A 328 -13.46 27.47 -8.62
CA HIS A 328 -14.16 27.21 -9.87
C HIS A 328 -15.55 26.64 -9.62
N TYR A 329 -15.68 25.60 -8.78
CA TYR A 329 -16.98 25.05 -8.41
C TYR A 329 -17.90 26.10 -7.77
N GLN A 330 -17.38 26.89 -6.83
CA GLN A 330 -18.18 27.87 -6.10
C GLN A 330 -18.82 28.93 -7.02
N SER A 331 -18.09 29.36 -8.07
CA SER A 331 -18.52 30.37 -9.04
C SER A 331 -19.39 29.80 -10.17
N SER A 332 -19.03 28.62 -10.70
CA SER A 332 -19.71 28.03 -11.87
C SER A 332 -20.83 27.05 -11.53
N LYS A 333 -20.83 26.52 -10.30
CA LYS A 333 -21.67 25.40 -9.85
C LYS A 333 -21.48 24.12 -10.68
N HIS A 334 -20.31 23.93 -11.26
CA HIS A 334 -19.94 22.69 -11.95
C HIS A 334 -19.48 21.61 -10.97
N PRO A 335 -20.24 20.53 -10.78
CA PRO A 335 -20.07 19.72 -9.59
C PRO A 335 -19.00 18.65 -9.73
N ILE A 336 -18.52 18.30 -10.93
CA ILE A 336 -17.66 17.12 -11.12
C ILE A 336 -16.35 17.48 -11.83
N ALA A 337 -15.25 17.00 -11.25
CA ALA A 337 -13.91 17.10 -11.80
C ALA A 337 -13.17 15.75 -11.77
N ILE A 338 -12.23 15.57 -12.70
CA ILE A 338 -11.35 14.40 -12.78
C ILE A 338 -9.91 14.82 -12.52
N SER A 339 -9.21 14.10 -11.65
CA SER A 339 -7.78 14.27 -11.38
C SER A 339 -6.94 13.77 -12.57
N PHE A 340 -5.98 14.57 -13.01
CA PHE A 340 -5.00 14.12 -14.00
C PHE A 340 -3.89 13.25 -13.40
N GLU A 341 -3.72 13.18 -12.08
CA GLU A 341 -2.67 12.38 -11.43
C GLU A 341 -3.03 10.89 -11.37
N ASP A 342 -4.29 10.57 -11.07
CA ASP A 342 -4.74 9.20 -10.82
C ASP A 342 -6.09 8.87 -11.47
N LEU A 343 -6.69 9.81 -12.21
CA LEU A 343 -8.00 9.66 -12.86
C LEU A 343 -9.16 9.44 -11.89
N SER A 344 -8.99 9.79 -10.61
CA SER A 344 -10.08 9.81 -9.65
C SER A 344 -11.09 10.91 -9.99
N CYS A 345 -12.39 10.64 -9.79
CA CYS A 345 -13.45 11.64 -9.99
C CYS A 345 -13.93 12.17 -8.64
N TRP A 346 -14.10 13.48 -8.53
CA TRP A 346 -14.61 14.16 -7.36
C TRP A 346 -15.94 14.85 -7.67
N CYS A 347 -16.90 14.76 -6.76
CA CYS A 347 -18.13 15.54 -6.79
C CYS A 347 -18.14 16.59 -5.67
N TYR A 348 -18.14 17.87 -6.02
CA TYR A 348 -18.22 18.98 -5.08
C TYR A 348 -19.60 19.13 -4.44
N ASP A 349 -20.69 18.77 -5.13
CA ASP A 349 -22.04 18.80 -4.54
C ASP A 349 -22.22 17.67 -3.51
N CYS A 350 -21.61 16.49 -3.73
CA CYS A 350 -21.63 15.39 -2.76
C CYS A 350 -20.50 15.48 -1.72
N ASP A 351 -19.55 16.38 -1.94
CA ASP A 351 -18.27 16.47 -1.22
C ASP A 351 -17.55 15.11 -1.08
N ASP A 352 -17.53 14.31 -2.16
CA ASP A 352 -17.03 12.93 -2.12
C ASP A 352 -16.44 12.50 -3.47
N TYR A 353 -15.56 11.48 -3.46
CA TYR A 353 -15.13 10.84 -4.71
C TYR A 353 -16.24 9.92 -5.25
N ILE A 354 -16.27 9.74 -6.57
CA ILE A 354 -17.34 9.01 -7.25
C ILE A 354 -16.80 8.03 -8.31
N ASP A 355 -17.41 6.85 -8.43
CA ASP A 355 -17.15 5.86 -9.49
C ASP A 355 -18.49 5.52 -10.13
N HIS A 356 -18.85 6.32 -11.14
CA HIS A 356 -20.16 6.23 -11.80
C HIS A 356 -20.01 5.89 -13.27
N LYS A 357 -20.82 4.95 -13.77
CA LYS A 357 -20.77 4.46 -15.17
C LYS A 357 -20.91 5.59 -16.19
N ALA A 358 -21.70 6.61 -15.89
CA ALA A 358 -21.88 7.77 -16.78
C ALA A 358 -20.58 8.57 -17.04
N LEU A 359 -19.57 8.44 -16.17
CA LEU A 359 -18.28 9.11 -16.29
C LEU A 359 -17.28 8.29 -17.12
N TYR A 360 -17.57 7.03 -17.39
CA TYR A 360 -16.65 6.10 -18.05
C TYR A 360 -16.20 6.58 -19.43
N PRO A 361 -17.06 7.15 -20.29
CA PRO A 361 -16.59 7.71 -21.56
C PRO A 361 -15.50 8.77 -21.39
N ALA A 362 -15.67 9.68 -20.44
CA ALA A 362 -14.68 10.72 -20.14
C ALA A 362 -13.38 10.15 -19.56
N LEU A 363 -13.51 9.22 -18.60
CA LEU A 363 -12.39 8.51 -18.00
C LEU A 363 -11.59 7.71 -19.04
N PHE A 364 -12.26 7.05 -19.99
CA PHE A 364 -11.61 6.24 -21.01
C PHE A 364 -10.81 7.10 -21.98
N LEU A 365 -11.36 8.25 -22.39
CA LEU A 365 -10.65 9.22 -23.23
C LEU A 365 -9.41 9.77 -22.52
N LEU A 366 -9.54 10.19 -21.26
CA LEU A 366 -8.41 10.68 -20.46
C LEU A 366 -7.38 9.61 -20.18
N HIS A 367 -7.81 8.37 -19.93
CA HIS A 367 -6.90 7.22 -19.80
C HIS A 367 -6.12 6.98 -21.09
N GLN A 368 -6.80 6.95 -22.24
CA GLN A 368 -6.15 6.77 -23.53
C GLN A 368 -5.16 7.90 -23.82
N LEU A 369 -5.52 9.14 -23.50
CA LEU A 369 -4.65 10.30 -23.67
C LEU A 369 -3.42 10.25 -22.74
N LYS A 370 -3.60 9.78 -21.49
CA LYS A 370 -2.52 9.69 -20.51
C LYS A 370 -1.53 8.55 -20.77
N PHE A 371 -2.06 7.38 -21.13
CA PHE A 371 -1.27 6.15 -21.19
C PHE A 371 -0.96 5.71 -22.63
N GLY A 372 -1.63 6.27 -23.64
CA GLY A 372 -1.46 5.91 -25.04
C GLY A 372 -2.20 4.63 -25.45
N ASN A 373 -3.01 4.04 -24.54
CA ASN A 373 -3.75 2.81 -24.80
C ASN A 373 -5.18 2.87 -24.22
N PRO A 374 -6.17 2.20 -24.87
CA PRO A 374 -7.56 2.21 -24.42
C PRO A 374 -7.72 1.69 -22.99
N HIS A 375 -8.69 2.25 -22.26
CA HIS A 375 -9.02 1.81 -20.91
C HIS A 375 -9.57 0.36 -20.94
N PRO A 376 -9.20 -0.55 -20.03
CA PRO A 376 -9.61 -1.97 -20.10
C PRO A 376 -11.13 -2.19 -20.11
N LYS A 377 -11.89 -1.33 -19.43
CA LYS A 377 -13.37 -1.35 -19.44
C LYS A 377 -14.01 -0.74 -20.71
N SER A 378 -13.24 -0.18 -21.65
CA SER A 378 -13.80 0.42 -22.88
C SER A 378 -14.28 -0.60 -23.91
N LYS A 379 -14.04 -1.90 -23.65
CA LYS A 379 -14.48 -3.04 -24.47
C LYS A 379 -15.66 -3.81 -23.86
N GLN A 380 -16.13 -3.39 -22.68
CA GLN A 380 -17.31 -3.89 -21.97
C GLN A 380 -18.45 -2.90 -22.16
#